data_AF-A0A6L3XH49-F1
#
_entry.id   AF-A0A6L3XH49-F1
#
_cell.length_a   1.000
_cell.length_b   1.000
_cell.length_c   1.000
_cell.angle_alpha   90.00
_cell.angle_beta   90.00
_cell.angle_gamma   90.00
#
_symmetry.space_group_name_H-M   'P 1'
#
loop_
_entity.id
_entity.type
_entity.pdbx_description
1 polymer ?
#
loop_
_entity_poly.entity_id
_entity_poly.type
_entity_poly.pdbx_seq_one_letter_code
_entity_poly.pdbx_strand_id
1 'polypeptide(L)' 'MAAKDVKFGNDARVKMLRGVNVLADAVKVTLGPKGRNVVLDKSFGAPTITKD' A
#
# COMPACT_ATOMS: atom_id res chain seq x y z
N MET A 1 -25.99 -8.31 -13.80
CA MET A 1 -25.29 -7.70 -12.65
C MET A 1 -24.25 -8.68 -12.12
N ALA A 2 -23.07 -8.21 -11.74
CA ALA A 2 -22.06 -9.05 -11.09
C ALA A 2 -22.48 -9.39 -9.65
N ALA A 3 -22.32 -10.65 -9.24
CA ALA A 3 -22.56 -11.11 -7.87
C ALA A 3 -21.69 -10.36 -6.85
N LYS A 4 -22.14 -10.31 -5.58
CA LYS A 4 -21.44 -9.63 -4.49
C LYS A 4 -21.00 -10.65 -3.44
N ASP A 5 -19.79 -10.48 -2.93
CA ASP A 5 -19.25 -11.25 -1.81
C ASP A 5 -19.24 -10.36 -0.56
N VAL A 6 -19.82 -10.85 0.55
CA VAL A 6 -19.96 -10.11 1.81
C VAL A 6 -19.30 -10.89 2.93
N LYS A 7 -18.35 -10.25 3.62
CA LYS A 7 -17.57 -10.85 4.71
C LYS A 7 -17.85 -10.13 6.02
N PHE A 8 -17.89 -10.88 7.12
CA PHE A 8 -18.27 -10.37 8.44
C PHE A 8 -17.19 -10.59 9.50
N GLY A 9 -17.30 -9.83 10.59
CA GLY A 9 -16.55 -10.06 11.81
C GLY A 9 -15.04 -10.00 11.65
N ASN A 10 -14.34 -10.99 12.21
CA ASN A 10 -12.88 -10.98 12.27
C ASN A 10 -12.20 -11.18 10.91
N ASP A 11 -12.74 -12.05 10.04
CA ASP A 11 -12.15 -12.31 8.71
C ASP A 11 -12.10 -11.04 7.86
N ALA A 12 -13.16 -10.24 7.88
CA ALA A 12 -13.20 -8.94 7.21
C ALA A 12 -12.14 -7.98 7.78
N ARG A 13 -12.04 -7.88 9.12
CA ARG A 13 -11.07 -6.99 9.79
C ARG A 13 -9.62 -7.39 9.52
N VAL A 14 -9.30 -8.67 9.55
CA VAL A 14 -7.94 -9.16 9.26
C VAL A 14 -7.53 -8.84 7.82
N LYS A 15 -8.45 -8.99 6.85
CA LYS A 15 -8.18 -8.63 5.46
C LYS A 15 -7.94 -7.13 5.28
N MET A 16 -8.74 -6.29 5.93
CA MET A 16 -8.52 -4.84 5.93
C MET A 16 -7.18 -4.47 6.59
N LEU A 17 -6.88 -5.05 7.76
CA LEU A 17 -5.64 -4.78 8.49
C LEU A 17 -4.41 -5.15 7.67
N ARG A 18 -4.44 -6.27 6.94
CA ARG A 18 -3.35 -6.62 6.01
C ARG A 18 -3.12 -5.54 4.96
N GLY A 19 -4.19 -5.03 4.34
CA GLY A 19 -4.09 -3.95 3.36
C GLY A 19 -3.53 -2.65 3.97
N VAL A 20 -3.98 -2.29 5.16
CA VAL A 20 -3.45 -1.13 5.91
C VAL A 20 -1.97 -1.30 6.20
N ASN A 21 -1.54 -2.48 6.63
CA ASN A 21 -0.13 -2.74 6.92
C ASN A 21 0.73 -2.65 5.65
N VAL A 22 0.27 -3.16 4.51
CA VAL A 22 0.98 -3.00 3.23
C VAL A 22 1.22 -1.53 2.91
N LEU A 23 0.20 -0.69 3.06
CA LEU A 23 0.31 0.75 2.81
C LEU A 23 1.25 1.42 3.83
N ALA A 24 1.05 1.15 5.12
CA ALA A 24 1.84 1.76 6.19
C ALA A 24 3.31 1.37 6.11
N ASP A 25 3.61 0.10 5.80
CA ASP A 25 4.96 -0.40 5.65
C ASP A 25 5.68 0.22 4.44
N ALA A 26 4.95 0.51 3.35
CA ALA A 26 5.49 1.19 2.18
C ALA A 26 5.79 2.67 2.44
N VAL A 27 4.95 3.37 3.20
CA VAL A 27 5.11 4.81 3.47
C VAL A 27 6.09 5.07 4.61
N LYS A 28 6.11 4.25 5.66
CA LYS A 28 6.93 4.53 6.86
C LYS A 28 8.43 4.65 6.59
N VAL A 29 8.93 4.07 5.50
CA VAL A 29 10.34 4.15 5.12
C VAL A 29 10.76 5.53 4.62
N THR A 30 9.82 6.38 4.20
CA THR A 30 10.10 7.74 3.71
C THR A 30 10.15 8.77 4.85
N LEU A 31 9.74 8.40 6.06
CA LEU A 31 9.58 9.33 7.18
C LEU A 31 10.91 9.84 7.76
N GLY A 32 10.94 11.14 8.03
CA GLY A 32 12.01 11.82 8.76
C GLY A 32 13.23 12.17 7.90
N PRO A 33 14.22 12.88 8.47
CA PRO A 33 15.37 13.40 7.74
C PRO A 33 16.29 12.30 7.16
N LYS A 34 16.16 11.05 7.64
CA LYS A 34 16.88 9.87 7.14
C LYS A 34 15.97 8.89 6.36
N GLY A 35 14.80 9.35 5.91
CA GLY A 35 13.90 8.57 5.07
C GLY A 35 14.56 8.09 3.78
N ARG A 36 14.12 6.94 3.27
CA ARG A 36 14.64 6.28 2.06
C ARG A 36 13.73 6.53 0.86
N ASN A 37 14.29 6.38 -0.33
CA ASN A 37 13.53 6.47 -1.57
C ASN A 37 12.63 5.25 -1.75
N VAL A 38 11.43 5.48 -2.28
CA VAL A 38 10.53 4.47 -2.81
C VAL A 38 10.51 4.60 -4.34
N VAL A 39 10.55 3.46 -5.02
CA VAL A 39 10.49 3.40 -6.48
C VAL A 39 9.10 2.95 -6.89
N LEU A 40 8.43 3.77 -7.71
CA LEU A 40 7.12 3.50 -8.28
C LEU A 40 7.30 3.19 -9.76
N ASP A 41 6.84 2.00 -10.15
CA ASP A 41 6.87 1.58 -11.55
C ASP A 41 5.95 2.46 -12.42
N LYS A 42 6.32 2.59 -13.69
CA LYS A 42 5.59 3.35 -14.69
C LYS A 42 5.37 2.47 -15.91
N SER A 43 4.17 2.52 -16.48
CA SER A 43 3.83 1.73 -17.67
C SER A 43 4.76 1.96 -18.86
N PHE A 44 5.42 3.13 -18.93
CA PHE A 44 6.39 3.47 -19.97
C PHE A 44 7.48 4.40 -19.40
N GLY A 45 8.71 4.26 -19.89
CA GLY A 45 9.84 5.12 -19.52
C GLY A 45 10.50 4.75 -18.19
N ALA A 46 11.27 5.67 -17.63
CA ALA A 46 11.97 5.46 -16.37
C ALA A 46 10.99 5.52 -15.17
N PRO A 47 11.22 4.72 -14.10
CA PRO A 47 10.36 4.69 -12.93
C PRO A 47 10.43 6.01 -12.15
N THR A 48 9.41 6.29 -11.34
CA THR A 48 9.43 7.43 -10.41
C THR A 48 10.16 7.04 -9.14
N ILE A 49 11.13 7.85 -8.71
CA ILE A 49 11.80 7.69 -7.41
C ILE A 49 11.33 8.85 -6.52
N THR A 50 10.74 8.57 -5.36
CA THR A 50 10.16 9.59 -4.45
C THR A 50 10.47 9.34 -2.97
N LYS A 51 10.35 10.39 -2.15
CA LYS A 51 10.29 10.35 -0.67
C LYS A 51 9.08 11.09 -0.10
N ASP A 52 8.16 11.49 -0.98
CA ASP A 52 6.90 12.10 -0.57
C ASP A 52 6.02 11.09 0.19
#